data_AF-A0A0Q7YT49-F1
#
_entry.id   AF-A0A0Q7YT49-F1
#
_cell.length_a   1.000
_cell.length_b   1.000
_cell.length_c   1.000
_cell.angle_alpha   90.00
_cell.angle_beta   90.00
_cell.angle_gamma   90.00
#
_symmetry.space_group_name_H-M   'P 1'
#
loop_
_entity.id
_entity.type
_entity.pdbx_description
1 polymer ?
#
loop_
_entity_poly.entity_id
_entity_poly.type
_entity_poly.pdbx_seq_one_letter_code
_entity_poly.pdbx_strand_id
1 'polypeptide(L)'
;MLAGAAAAIAAPGDAPPLARITDLSEPLAPAGNPGSWATNDDYPTGAMLEGREGTSGFRLTIDSSGKPTACEIVSPSGHADLDAATCRLVLERARFKPGADARGKPVGGTYSNRIRWQIPAGHRHFPDGGGVGLNAMLEGWPRPALPTPETTTIRPADHYPAAALAAGEEGEVRMMLSVDAGGAVTDCMVTGGSGSDDLDNAACALMRREAKFVPALDGNGKPTAGRFVMDYQWKLPVVATPDEAELADALGELPRKRVPQFPMSEPATGSFSIVINADGSVGACDFAVKGANAAMPQGANLCDLLGGKNRYAPFLDAAGKPVARRIVLTTDLSIGDVPTVEATTK
;
A
#
# COMPACT_ATOMS: atom_id res chain seq x y z
N MET A 1 -70.53 -58.28 -48.91
CA MET A 1 -69.70 -58.38 -47.70
C MET A 1 -68.35 -57.78 -48.03
N LEU A 2 -68.03 -56.61 -47.50
CA LEU A 2 -66.81 -55.84 -47.83
C LEU A 2 -65.64 -56.29 -46.95
N ALA A 3 -64.52 -56.65 -47.57
CA ALA A 3 -63.28 -57.00 -46.91
C ALA A 3 -62.48 -55.73 -46.57
N GLY A 4 -62.13 -55.54 -45.31
CA GLY A 4 -61.26 -54.45 -44.85
C GLY A 4 -59.80 -54.88 -44.82
N ALA A 5 -58.94 -54.18 -45.54
CA ALA A 5 -57.48 -54.31 -45.45
C ALA A 5 -56.97 -53.38 -44.35
N ALA A 6 -56.30 -53.93 -43.34
CA ALA A 6 -55.59 -53.16 -42.32
C ALA A 6 -54.15 -52.89 -42.79
N ALA A 7 -53.80 -51.61 -42.94
CA ALA A 7 -52.43 -51.18 -43.20
C ALA A 7 -51.63 -51.16 -41.88
N ALA A 8 -50.49 -51.85 -41.85
CA ALA A 8 -49.55 -51.81 -40.73
C ALA A 8 -48.69 -50.53 -40.81
N ILE A 9 -48.59 -49.81 -39.69
CA ILE A 9 -47.79 -48.60 -39.53
C ILE A 9 -46.37 -49.05 -39.14
N ALA A 10 -45.35 -48.68 -39.91
CA ALA A 10 -43.96 -48.97 -39.58
C ALA A 10 -43.49 -48.13 -38.38
N ALA A 11 -42.76 -48.74 -37.44
CA ALA A 11 -42.16 -48.07 -36.30
C ALA A 11 -41.06 -47.08 -36.73
N PRO A 12 -40.87 -45.95 -36.02
CA PRO A 12 -39.77 -45.03 -36.29
C PRO A 12 -38.43 -45.72 -35.98
N GLY A 13 -37.55 -45.80 -36.98
CA GLY A 13 -36.20 -46.35 -36.82
C GLY A 13 -35.34 -45.45 -35.93
N ASP A 14 -34.55 -46.10 -35.07
CA ASP A 14 -33.56 -45.46 -34.19
C ASP A 14 -32.64 -44.52 -34.98
N ALA A 15 -32.70 -43.22 -34.66
CA ALA A 15 -31.70 -42.27 -35.12
C ALA A 15 -30.35 -42.61 -34.47
N PRO A 16 -29.23 -42.61 -35.23
CA PRO A 16 -27.92 -42.89 -34.65
C PRO A 16 -27.59 -41.86 -33.55
N PRO A 17 -26.98 -42.28 -32.42
CA PRO A 17 -26.61 -41.35 -31.37
C PRO A 17 -25.64 -40.31 -31.93
N LEU A 18 -25.93 -39.04 -31.73
CA LEU A 18 -25.01 -37.94 -32.06
C LEU A 18 -23.68 -38.23 -31.38
N ALA A 19 -22.60 -38.36 -32.16
CA ALA A 19 -21.26 -38.48 -31.63
C ALA A 19 -21.01 -37.30 -30.68
N ARG A 20 -20.68 -37.59 -29.41
CA ARG A 20 -20.25 -36.56 -28.47
C ARG A 20 -18.95 -35.97 -29.01
N ILE A 21 -19.03 -34.76 -29.57
CA ILE A 21 -17.85 -33.99 -29.93
C ILE A 21 -17.26 -33.53 -28.59
N THR A 22 -16.17 -34.16 -28.17
CA THR A 22 -15.45 -33.70 -26.98
C THR A 22 -14.80 -32.36 -27.33
N ASP A 23 -15.32 -31.26 -26.79
CA ASP A 23 -14.72 -29.93 -26.94
C ASP A 23 -13.51 -29.82 -26.00
N LEU A 24 -12.32 -29.71 -26.59
CA LEU A 24 -11.04 -29.60 -25.89
C LEU A 24 -10.56 -28.14 -25.74
N SER A 25 -11.43 -27.15 -25.95
CA SER A 25 -11.05 -25.75 -25.89
C SER A 25 -10.59 -25.34 -24.49
N GLU A 26 -9.44 -24.69 -24.39
CA GLU A 26 -8.89 -24.16 -23.14
C GLU A 26 -8.58 -22.67 -23.26
N PRO A 27 -8.90 -21.84 -22.26
CA PRO A 27 -8.58 -20.43 -22.29
C PRO A 27 -7.06 -20.22 -22.12
N LEU A 28 -6.54 -19.21 -22.83
CA LEU A 28 -5.18 -18.72 -22.62
C LEU A 28 -5.02 -18.18 -21.19
N ALA A 29 -3.90 -18.53 -20.54
CA ALA A 29 -3.61 -18.11 -19.17
C ALA A 29 -2.13 -17.74 -18.99
N PRO A 30 -1.80 -16.78 -18.10
CA PRO A 30 -0.41 -16.52 -17.72
C PRO A 30 0.27 -17.80 -17.23
N ALA A 31 1.52 -18.03 -17.66
CA ALA A 31 2.30 -19.19 -17.24
C ALA A 31 2.83 -19.06 -15.80
N GLY A 32 2.86 -17.85 -15.26
CA GLY A 32 3.27 -17.53 -13.89
C GLY A 32 2.59 -16.27 -13.38
N ASN A 33 3.09 -15.72 -12.27
CA ASN A 33 2.51 -14.53 -11.63
C ASN A 33 2.69 -13.27 -12.50
N PRO A 34 1.60 -12.63 -12.99
CA PRO A 34 1.69 -11.37 -13.74
C PRO A 34 2.37 -10.23 -12.98
N GLY A 35 2.33 -10.25 -11.64
CA GLY A 35 3.00 -9.26 -10.79
C GLY A 35 4.53 -9.32 -10.81
N SER A 36 5.11 -10.27 -11.54
CA SER A 36 6.57 -10.36 -11.77
C SER A 36 7.04 -9.66 -13.04
N TRP A 37 6.13 -9.24 -13.93
CA TRP A 37 6.51 -8.67 -15.22
C TRP A 37 7.08 -7.26 -15.09
N ALA A 38 6.64 -6.51 -14.08
CA ALA A 38 7.27 -5.25 -13.66
C ALA A 38 7.59 -5.32 -12.16
N THR A 39 8.79 -4.88 -11.80
CA THR A 39 9.31 -4.86 -10.43
C THR A 39 9.59 -3.43 -9.98
N ASN A 40 9.95 -3.26 -8.69
CA ASN A 40 10.29 -1.94 -8.15
C ASN A 40 11.49 -1.29 -8.86
N ASP A 41 12.44 -2.08 -9.36
CA ASP A 41 13.63 -1.58 -10.05
C ASP A 41 13.34 -1.06 -11.47
N ASP A 42 12.21 -1.45 -12.05
CA ASP A 42 11.85 -1.05 -13.42
C ASP A 42 11.22 0.34 -13.51
N TYR A 43 10.97 0.98 -12.37
CA TYR A 43 10.36 2.31 -12.31
C TYR A 43 11.28 3.31 -13.03
N PRO A 44 10.79 4.01 -14.08
CA PRO A 44 11.61 4.97 -14.83
C PRO A 44 12.18 6.05 -13.93
N THR A 45 13.50 6.25 -13.97
CA THR A 45 14.19 7.20 -13.07
C THR A 45 13.59 8.60 -13.17
N GLY A 46 13.41 9.15 -14.37
CA GLY A 46 12.81 10.48 -14.54
C GLY A 46 11.41 10.61 -13.95
N ALA A 47 10.55 9.60 -14.13
CA ALA A 47 9.23 9.58 -13.52
C ALA A 47 9.31 9.56 -11.98
N MET A 48 10.27 8.82 -11.42
CA MET A 48 10.47 8.74 -9.98
C MET A 48 10.89 10.09 -9.39
N LEU A 49 11.79 10.81 -10.05
CA LEU A 49 12.26 12.12 -9.59
C LEU A 49 11.17 13.19 -9.64
N GLU A 50 10.31 13.11 -10.66
CA GLU A 50 9.20 14.06 -10.85
C GLU A 50 7.93 13.65 -10.08
N GLY A 51 7.96 12.55 -9.32
CA GLY A 51 6.81 12.11 -8.55
C GLY A 51 5.63 11.62 -9.40
N ARG A 52 5.90 11.14 -10.62
CA ARG A 52 4.90 10.82 -11.64
C ARG A 52 4.35 9.41 -11.47
N GLU A 53 3.14 9.30 -10.92
CA GLU A 53 2.44 8.04 -10.69
C GLU A 53 1.27 7.82 -11.67
N GLY A 54 0.79 6.58 -11.80
CA GLY A 54 -0.38 6.30 -12.62
C GLY A 54 -0.67 4.82 -12.80
N THR A 55 -1.70 4.49 -13.57
CA THR A 55 -2.03 3.09 -13.91
C THR A 55 -2.10 2.91 -15.42
N SER A 56 -1.20 2.13 -15.98
CA SER A 56 -1.20 1.78 -17.40
C SER A 56 -2.02 0.50 -17.61
N GLY A 57 -3.19 0.62 -18.21
CA GLY A 57 -3.97 -0.52 -18.70
C GLY A 57 -3.51 -0.91 -20.09
N PHE A 58 -3.22 -2.20 -20.31
CA PHE A 58 -2.68 -2.70 -21.57
C PHE A 58 -3.43 -3.93 -22.08
N ARG A 59 -3.31 -4.17 -23.39
CA ARG A 59 -3.77 -5.36 -24.09
C ARG A 59 -2.61 -5.98 -24.87
N LEU A 60 -2.41 -7.28 -24.71
CA LEU A 60 -1.43 -8.07 -25.44
C LEU A 60 -2.10 -8.87 -26.55
N THR A 61 -1.38 -9.03 -27.66
CA THR A 61 -1.59 -10.11 -28.63
C THR A 61 -0.57 -11.20 -28.34
N ILE A 62 -1.03 -12.45 -28.21
CA ILE A 62 -0.21 -13.61 -27.92
C ILE A 62 -0.32 -14.60 -29.08
N ASP A 63 0.81 -15.12 -29.54
CA ASP A 63 0.84 -16.14 -30.58
C ASP A 63 0.49 -17.55 -30.06
N SER A 64 0.38 -18.52 -30.95
CA SER A 64 0.07 -19.92 -30.59
C SER A 64 1.17 -20.62 -29.80
N SER A 65 2.34 -20.00 -29.61
CA SER A 65 3.42 -20.50 -28.74
C SER A 65 3.30 -19.98 -27.31
N GLY A 66 2.38 -19.03 -27.05
CA GLY A 66 2.25 -18.38 -25.75
C GLY A 66 3.18 -17.18 -25.56
N LYS A 67 3.76 -16.66 -26.64
CA LYS A 67 4.64 -15.47 -26.60
C LYS A 67 3.85 -14.20 -26.98
N PRO A 68 3.93 -13.12 -26.18
CA PRO A 68 3.41 -11.82 -26.58
C PRO A 68 4.13 -11.30 -27.83
N THR A 69 3.37 -10.83 -28.81
CA THR A 69 3.88 -10.29 -30.09
C THR A 69 3.55 -8.81 -30.29
N ALA A 70 2.52 -8.31 -29.61
CA ALA A 70 2.16 -6.89 -29.62
C ALA A 70 1.62 -6.46 -28.25
N CYS A 71 1.83 -5.19 -27.91
CA CYS A 71 1.28 -4.54 -26.74
C CYS A 71 0.64 -3.20 -27.14
N GLU A 72 -0.58 -2.99 -26.67
CA GLU A 72 -1.35 -1.77 -26.86
C GLU A 72 -1.73 -1.20 -25.50
N ILE A 73 -1.53 0.10 -25.29
CA ILE A 73 -2.02 0.80 -24.10
C ILE A 73 -3.47 1.21 -24.34
N VAL A 74 -4.39 0.59 -23.60
CA VAL A 74 -5.84 0.80 -23.72
C VAL A 74 -6.38 1.77 -22.66
N SER A 75 -5.60 2.02 -21.60
CA SER A 75 -5.86 3.04 -20.60
C SER A 75 -4.52 3.68 -20.21
N PRO A 76 -4.22 4.90 -20.68
CA PRO A 76 -2.95 5.54 -20.38
C PRO A 76 -2.84 5.87 -18.89
N SER A 77 -1.62 5.85 -18.37
CA SER A 77 -1.32 6.25 -16.99
C SER A 77 -1.40 7.76 -16.75
N GLY A 78 -1.36 8.54 -17.84
CA GLY A 78 -1.12 9.99 -17.81
C GLY A 78 0.34 10.36 -18.11
N HIS A 79 1.25 9.37 -18.20
CA HIS A 79 2.67 9.58 -18.43
C HIS A 79 3.23 8.60 -19.48
N ALA A 80 3.74 9.14 -20.59
CA ALA A 80 4.14 8.36 -21.76
C ALA A 80 5.29 7.37 -21.49
N ASP A 81 6.22 7.70 -20.59
CA ASP A 81 7.33 6.84 -20.20
C ASP A 81 6.90 5.66 -19.31
N LEU A 82 5.91 5.85 -18.42
CA LEU A 82 5.29 4.75 -17.66
C LEU A 82 4.55 3.78 -18.58
N ASP A 83 3.86 4.31 -19.58
CA ASP A 83 3.15 3.53 -20.61
C ASP A 83 4.13 2.77 -21.51
N ALA A 84 5.21 3.42 -21.95
CA ALA A 84 6.29 2.79 -22.72
C ALA A 84 7.01 1.70 -21.91
N ALA A 85 7.32 1.97 -20.64
CA ALA A 85 7.92 0.99 -19.74
C ALA A 85 7.01 -0.23 -19.56
N THR A 86 5.70 0.00 -19.38
CA THR A 86 4.70 -1.07 -19.27
C THR A 86 4.78 -2.01 -20.47
N CYS A 87 4.65 -1.49 -21.69
CA CYS A 87 4.66 -2.33 -22.89
C CYS A 87 6.00 -3.04 -23.11
N ARG A 88 7.13 -2.34 -22.89
CA ARG A 88 8.47 -2.96 -22.99
C ARG A 88 8.60 -4.17 -22.08
N LEU A 89 8.25 -4.02 -20.79
CA LEU A 89 8.42 -5.05 -19.77
C LEU A 89 7.53 -6.27 -20.01
N VAL A 90 6.25 -6.06 -20.33
CA VAL A 90 5.32 -7.18 -20.57
C VAL A 90 5.65 -7.95 -21.85
N LEU A 91 6.14 -7.28 -22.90
CA LEU A 91 6.61 -7.96 -24.11
C LEU A 91 7.86 -8.81 -23.84
N GLU A 92 8.77 -8.31 -22.99
CA GLU A 92 10.01 -8.99 -22.67
C GLU A 92 9.79 -10.20 -21.75
N ARG A 93 8.97 -10.03 -20.69
CA ARG A 93 8.90 -10.97 -19.55
C ARG A 93 7.63 -11.79 -19.47
N ALA A 94 6.51 -11.35 -20.06
CA ALA A 94 5.28 -12.12 -19.95
C ALA A 94 5.36 -13.42 -20.76
N ARG A 95 4.86 -14.50 -20.16
CA ARG A 95 4.79 -15.84 -20.76
C ARG A 95 3.40 -16.41 -20.49
N PHE A 96 2.85 -17.10 -21.48
CA PHE A 96 1.50 -17.66 -21.41
C PHE A 96 1.52 -19.14 -21.73
N LYS A 97 0.59 -19.88 -21.12
CA LYS A 97 0.12 -21.14 -21.67
C LYS A 97 -0.84 -20.78 -22.82
N PRO A 98 -0.54 -21.19 -24.07
CA PRO A 98 -1.43 -20.92 -25.18
C PRO A 98 -2.80 -21.56 -24.92
N GLY A 99 -3.87 -20.93 -25.41
CA GLY A 99 -5.19 -21.55 -25.37
C GLY A 99 -5.25 -22.73 -26.34
N ALA A 100 -6.34 -23.48 -26.31
CA ALA A 100 -6.58 -24.58 -27.25
C ALA A 100 -7.91 -24.38 -27.99
N ASP A 101 -7.98 -24.78 -29.27
CA ASP A 101 -9.24 -24.87 -30.01
C ASP A 101 -10.03 -26.15 -29.64
N ALA A 102 -11.23 -26.32 -30.21
CA ALA A 102 -12.08 -27.48 -29.95
C ALA A 102 -11.44 -28.84 -30.29
N ARG A 103 -10.32 -28.85 -31.04
CA ARG A 103 -9.55 -30.04 -31.41
C ARG A 103 -8.29 -30.19 -30.56
N GLY A 104 -8.09 -29.35 -29.54
CA GLY A 104 -6.92 -29.34 -28.67
C GLY A 104 -5.67 -28.70 -29.31
N LYS A 105 -5.80 -28.00 -30.45
CA LYS A 105 -4.65 -27.36 -31.10
C LYS A 105 -4.32 -26.03 -30.41
N PRO A 106 -3.04 -25.75 -30.08
CA PRO A 106 -2.64 -24.47 -29.51
C PRO A 106 -3.01 -23.29 -30.40
N VAL A 107 -3.65 -22.29 -29.81
CA VAL A 107 -4.06 -21.04 -30.46
C VAL A 107 -3.59 -19.84 -29.64
N GLY A 108 -3.26 -18.77 -30.35
CA GLY A 108 -2.98 -17.47 -29.75
C GLY A 108 -4.26 -16.81 -29.24
N GLY A 109 -4.12 -15.60 -28.70
CA GLY A 109 -5.25 -14.86 -28.18
C GLY A 109 -4.89 -13.46 -27.72
N THR A 110 -5.80 -12.86 -26.95
CA THR A 110 -5.58 -11.55 -26.34
C THR A 110 -5.67 -11.64 -24.83
N TYR A 111 -4.83 -10.86 -24.14
CA TYR A 111 -4.84 -10.75 -22.68
C TYR A 111 -4.83 -9.27 -22.29
N SER A 112 -5.66 -8.87 -21.33
CA SER A 112 -5.65 -7.49 -20.82
C SER A 112 -5.40 -7.49 -19.33
N ASN A 113 -4.57 -6.55 -18.86
CA ASN A 113 -4.29 -6.33 -17.45
C ASN A 113 -3.82 -4.87 -17.26
N ARG A 114 -3.42 -4.50 -16.05
CA ARG A 114 -2.95 -3.17 -15.69
C ARG A 114 -1.69 -3.24 -14.83
N ILE A 115 -0.79 -2.29 -15.00
CA ILE A 115 0.35 -2.05 -14.11
C ILE A 115 0.11 -0.73 -13.38
N ARG A 116 0.22 -0.76 -12.05
CA ARG A 116 0.11 0.43 -11.20
C ARG A 116 1.51 0.91 -10.84
N TRP A 117 1.86 2.10 -11.28
CA TRP A 117 3.12 2.78 -10.98
C TRP A 117 2.91 3.70 -9.80
N GLN A 118 3.52 3.38 -8.66
CA GLN A 118 3.40 4.17 -7.44
C GLN A 118 4.74 4.42 -6.77
N ILE A 119 4.86 5.59 -6.17
CA ILE A 119 5.97 6.04 -5.34
C ILE A 119 5.44 6.05 -3.91
N PRO A 120 6.13 5.43 -2.95
CA PRO A 120 5.64 5.30 -1.58
C PRO A 120 5.53 6.69 -0.95
N ALA A 121 4.44 6.97 -0.23
CA ALA A 121 4.15 8.31 0.33
C ALA A 121 5.23 8.94 1.24
N GLY A 122 6.25 8.19 1.65
CA GLY A 122 7.40 8.71 2.42
C GLY A 122 8.23 9.80 1.72
N HIS A 123 7.92 10.14 0.47
CA HIS A 123 8.53 11.25 -0.28
C HIS A 123 7.90 12.62 0.02
N ARG A 124 6.76 12.69 0.73
CA ARG A 124 6.07 13.95 1.02
C ARG A 124 5.77 14.04 2.51
N HIS A 125 6.64 14.75 3.21
CA HIS A 125 6.44 15.24 4.57
C HIS A 125 6.51 14.13 5.64
N PHE A 126 7.58 14.14 6.43
CA PHE A 126 7.53 13.63 7.81
C PHE A 126 7.15 14.83 8.70
N PRO A 127 5.86 15.13 8.93
CA PRO A 127 5.51 16.05 9.99
C PRO A 127 5.87 15.38 11.31
N ASP A 128 6.40 16.17 12.23
CA ASP A 128 6.82 15.77 13.57
C ASP A 128 5.83 14.81 14.24
N GLY A 129 6.30 13.59 14.52
CA GLY A 129 5.74 12.67 15.52
C GLY A 129 4.25 12.35 15.42
N GLY A 130 3.89 11.29 14.71
CA GLY A 130 2.55 10.69 14.87
C GLY A 130 2.14 9.70 13.80
N GLY A 131 2.67 8.47 13.87
CA GLY A 131 2.02 7.29 13.32
C GLY A 131 1.97 7.22 11.79
N VAL A 132 2.98 6.58 11.22
CA VAL A 132 2.86 5.96 9.89
C VAL A 132 1.68 5.00 9.87
N GLY A 133 0.77 5.16 8.91
CA GLY A 133 -0.23 4.16 8.57
C GLY A 133 0.44 2.93 7.95
N LEU A 134 1.17 2.17 8.76
CA LEU A 134 1.93 0.97 8.36
C LEU A 134 1.03 -0.04 7.62
N ASN A 135 -0.24 -0.19 8.00
CA ASN A 135 -1.15 -1.14 7.36
C ASN A 135 -1.39 -0.86 5.86
N ALA A 136 -1.49 0.40 5.43
CA ALA A 136 -1.73 0.71 4.02
C ALA A 136 -0.49 0.48 3.13
N MET A 137 0.71 0.53 3.70
CA MET A 137 1.98 0.26 3.01
C MET A 137 2.40 -1.22 3.05
N LEU A 138 1.87 -2.01 3.99
CA LEU A 138 2.23 -3.42 4.20
C LEU A 138 1.35 -4.41 3.42
N GLU A 139 0.16 -3.99 2.96
CA GLU A 139 -0.83 -4.91 2.37
C GLU A 139 -0.78 -4.98 0.83
N GLY A 140 -0.03 -4.10 0.16
CA GLY A 140 0.14 -4.09 -1.29
C GLY A 140 1.43 -4.77 -1.73
N TRP A 141 1.33 -5.89 -2.45
CA TRP A 141 2.45 -6.54 -3.13
C TRP A 141 2.41 -6.23 -4.62
N PRO A 142 3.55 -5.91 -5.28
CA PRO A 142 4.89 -5.67 -4.73
C PRO A 142 4.99 -4.45 -3.81
N ARG A 143 5.95 -4.48 -2.87
CA ARG A 143 6.18 -3.43 -1.86
C ARG A 143 7.53 -2.72 -2.12
N PRO A 144 7.61 -1.39 -2.00
CA PRO A 144 8.88 -0.63 -2.08
C PRO A 144 9.82 -0.88 -0.90
N ALA A 145 11.07 -0.41 -1.00
CA ALA A 145 11.95 -0.28 0.16
C ALA A 145 11.39 0.79 1.12
N LEU A 146 11.51 0.54 2.44
CA LEU A 146 11.02 1.46 3.47
C LEU A 146 12.11 1.76 4.49
N PRO A 147 12.30 3.01 4.91
CA PRO A 147 13.30 3.35 5.93
C PRO A 147 12.93 2.69 7.25
N THR A 148 13.92 2.17 7.97
CA THR A 148 13.71 1.67 9.32
C THR A 148 13.56 2.84 10.30
N PRO A 149 13.03 2.61 11.52
CA PRO A 149 12.95 3.65 12.53
C PRO A 149 14.30 4.33 12.80
N GLU A 150 15.40 3.57 12.82
CA GLU A 150 16.75 4.11 13.01
C GLU A 150 17.09 5.15 11.94
N THR A 151 16.83 4.85 10.67
CA THR A 151 17.02 5.78 9.55
C THR A 151 16.17 7.03 9.69
N THR A 152 14.91 6.89 10.12
CA THR A 152 14.02 8.05 10.32
C THR A 152 14.42 8.94 11.51
N THR A 153 15.29 8.45 12.41
CA THR A 153 15.75 9.20 13.59
C THR A 153 17.11 9.87 13.42
N ILE A 154 17.77 9.69 12.26
CA ILE A 154 19.05 10.36 11.97
C ILE A 154 18.82 11.88 12.00
N ARG A 155 19.53 12.58 12.89
CA ARG A 155 19.37 14.03 13.09
C ARG A 155 20.38 14.81 12.23
N PRO A 156 19.94 15.65 11.28
CA PRO A 156 20.85 16.45 10.47
C PRO A 156 21.84 17.29 11.27
N ALA A 157 21.38 17.89 12.39
CA ALA A 157 22.21 18.72 13.25
C ALA A 157 23.44 18.01 13.83
N ASP A 158 23.36 16.70 14.10
CA ASP A 158 24.47 15.92 14.66
C ASP A 158 25.55 15.59 13.61
N HIS A 159 25.20 15.69 12.33
CA HIS A 159 26.05 15.32 11.19
C HIS A 159 26.38 16.51 10.29
N TYR A 160 26.19 17.73 10.79
CA TYR A 160 26.41 18.95 10.02
C TYR A 160 27.87 19.05 9.56
N PRO A 161 28.14 19.24 8.25
CA PRO A 161 29.50 19.42 7.77
C PRO A 161 30.13 20.68 8.37
N ALA A 162 31.34 20.56 8.91
CA ALA A 162 32.01 21.68 9.59
C ALA A 162 32.23 22.89 8.67
N ALA A 163 32.51 22.65 7.38
CA ALA A 163 32.68 23.70 6.38
C ALA A 163 31.37 24.45 6.11
N ALA A 164 30.29 23.73 5.78
CA ALA A 164 28.95 24.31 5.61
C ALA A 164 28.47 25.05 6.88
N LEU A 165 28.74 24.50 8.07
CA LEU A 165 28.42 25.14 9.35
C LEU A 165 29.16 26.47 9.52
N ALA A 166 30.47 26.49 9.25
CA ALA A 166 31.29 27.70 9.34
C ALA A 166 30.89 28.76 8.30
N ALA A 167 30.40 28.32 7.14
CA ALA A 167 29.88 29.18 6.09
C ALA A 167 28.42 29.63 6.33
N GLY A 168 27.73 29.08 7.34
CA GLY A 168 26.32 29.40 7.60
C GLY A 168 25.38 28.90 6.51
N GLU A 169 25.77 27.84 5.79
CA GLU A 169 24.98 27.28 4.70
C GLU A 169 23.90 26.36 5.25
N GLU A 170 22.68 26.45 4.71
CA GLU A 170 21.57 25.53 4.96
C GLU A 170 20.83 25.23 3.66
N GLY A 171 20.01 24.18 3.64
CA GLY A 171 19.27 23.82 2.44
C GLY A 171 18.65 22.43 2.49
N GLU A 172 17.97 22.06 1.42
CA GLU A 172 17.30 20.77 1.26
C GLU A 172 17.97 19.97 0.15
N VAL A 173 18.35 18.73 0.45
CA VAL A 173 18.92 17.80 -0.53
C VAL A 173 17.85 16.78 -0.87
N ARG A 174 17.41 16.74 -2.13
CA ARG A 174 16.63 15.63 -2.66
C ARG A 174 17.59 14.59 -3.22
N MET A 175 17.48 13.36 -2.76
CA MET A 175 18.34 12.26 -3.19
C MET A 175 17.56 10.99 -3.50
N MET A 176 18.11 10.16 -4.37
CA MET A 176 17.63 8.82 -4.69
C MET A 176 18.66 7.79 -4.21
N LEU A 177 18.21 6.88 -3.35
CA LEU A 177 18.98 5.79 -2.77
C LEU A 177 18.68 4.49 -3.52
N SER A 178 19.71 3.73 -3.84
CA SER A 178 19.58 2.34 -4.30
C SER A 178 19.76 1.41 -3.11
N VAL A 179 18.72 0.64 -2.79
CA VAL A 179 18.67 -0.28 -1.65
C VAL A 179 18.73 -1.70 -2.17
N ASP A 180 19.63 -2.53 -1.64
CA ASP A 180 19.74 -3.93 -2.04
C ASP A 180 18.67 -4.82 -1.39
N ALA A 181 18.67 -6.11 -1.75
CA ALA A 181 17.73 -7.10 -1.20
C ALA A 181 17.95 -7.40 0.31
N GLY A 182 19.06 -6.94 0.90
CA GLY A 182 19.34 -6.99 2.33
C GLY A 182 18.90 -5.73 3.09
N GLY A 183 18.50 -4.68 2.38
CA GLY A 183 18.11 -3.40 2.98
C GLY A 183 19.26 -2.42 3.18
N ALA A 184 20.44 -2.67 2.61
CA ALA A 184 21.58 -1.76 2.66
C ALA A 184 21.56 -0.78 1.48
N VAL A 185 21.96 0.47 1.74
CA VAL A 185 22.12 1.49 0.69
C VAL A 185 23.42 1.23 -0.07
N THR A 186 23.31 0.88 -1.35
CA THR A 186 24.45 0.57 -2.24
C THR A 186 24.88 1.74 -3.09
N ASP A 187 23.97 2.66 -3.39
CA ASP A 187 24.25 3.87 -4.17
C ASP A 187 23.38 5.05 -3.71
N CYS A 188 23.87 6.27 -3.92
CA CYS A 188 23.16 7.51 -3.63
C CYS A 188 23.43 8.56 -4.70
N MET A 189 22.35 9.08 -5.27
CA MET A 189 22.39 10.12 -6.30
C MET A 189 21.61 11.34 -5.81
N VAL A 190 22.25 12.52 -5.79
CA VAL A 190 21.57 13.80 -5.56
C VAL A 190 20.78 14.15 -6.81
N THR A 191 19.49 14.42 -6.64
CA THR A 191 18.53 14.67 -7.73
C THR A 191 17.90 16.05 -7.62
N GLY A 192 18.04 16.72 -6.48
CA GLY A 192 17.91 18.17 -6.30
C GLY A 192 18.91 18.63 -5.25
N GLY A 193 19.85 19.49 -5.64
CA GLY A 193 20.90 19.97 -4.73
C GLY A 193 20.41 21.07 -3.80
N SER A 194 21.06 21.19 -2.66
CA SER A 194 20.79 22.22 -1.64
C SER A 194 21.34 23.61 -2.00
N GLY A 195 22.18 23.69 -3.03
CA GLY A 195 22.99 24.87 -3.33
C GLY A 195 24.36 24.88 -2.64
N SER A 196 24.67 23.85 -1.85
CA SER A 196 25.99 23.61 -1.24
C SER A 196 26.49 22.20 -1.57
N ASP A 197 27.64 22.12 -2.23
CA ASP A 197 28.29 20.83 -2.53
C ASP A 197 28.65 20.07 -1.24
N ASP A 198 28.96 20.79 -0.16
CA ASP A 198 29.29 20.17 1.13
C ASP A 198 28.06 19.48 1.74
N LEU A 199 26.90 20.15 1.74
CA LEU A 199 25.65 19.59 2.24
C LEU A 199 25.16 18.42 1.37
N ASP A 200 25.31 18.52 0.06
CA ASP A 200 24.91 17.48 -0.91
C ASP A 200 25.75 16.22 -0.75
N ASN A 201 27.08 16.37 -0.71
CA ASN A 201 28.01 15.26 -0.52
C ASN A 201 27.84 14.61 0.86
N ALA A 202 27.64 15.41 1.90
CA ALA A 202 27.45 14.91 3.26
C ALA A 202 26.16 14.10 3.39
N ALA A 203 25.08 14.53 2.75
CA ALA A 203 23.79 13.83 2.78
C ALA A 203 23.93 12.41 2.19
N CYS A 204 24.52 12.30 0.99
CA CYS A 204 24.75 10.99 0.38
C CYS A 204 25.77 10.12 1.13
N ALA A 205 26.80 10.73 1.73
CA ALA A 205 27.78 9.99 2.53
C ALA A 205 27.16 9.45 3.84
N LEU A 206 26.27 10.23 4.47
CA LEU A 206 25.56 9.85 5.68
C LEU A 206 24.60 8.68 5.40
N MET A 207 23.76 8.79 4.37
CA MET A 207 22.79 7.73 4.04
C MET A 207 23.47 6.42 3.66
N ARG A 208 24.58 6.45 2.90
CA ARG A 208 25.34 5.24 2.58
C ARG A 208 25.97 4.56 3.80
N ARG A 209 26.28 5.32 4.85
CA ARG A 209 26.95 4.82 6.05
C ARG A 209 25.98 4.32 7.11
N GLU A 210 24.90 5.05 7.36
CA GLU A 210 24.06 4.88 8.54
C GLU A 210 22.63 4.41 8.24
N ALA A 211 22.13 4.65 7.01
CA ALA A 211 20.75 4.32 6.70
C ALA A 211 20.57 2.81 6.48
N LYS A 212 19.52 2.29 7.10
CA LYS A 212 19.00 0.93 6.96
C LYS A 212 17.56 0.96 6.47
N PHE A 213 17.22 -0.03 5.65
CA PHE A 213 15.90 -0.15 5.06
C PHE A 213 15.34 -1.54 5.32
N VAL A 214 14.02 -1.63 5.43
CA VAL A 214 13.32 -2.86 5.10
C VAL A 214 13.38 -3.00 3.57
N PRO A 215 13.96 -4.07 3.01
CA PRO A 215 14.17 -4.20 1.57
C PRO A 215 12.86 -4.13 0.81
N ALA A 216 12.93 -3.81 -0.47
CA ALA A 216 11.77 -3.91 -1.35
C ALA A 216 11.36 -5.38 -1.49
N LEU A 217 10.08 -5.64 -1.75
CA LEU A 217 9.57 -6.99 -1.94
C LEU A 217 8.87 -7.11 -3.30
N ASP A 218 9.09 -8.25 -3.96
CA ASP A 218 8.47 -8.57 -5.24
C ASP A 218 7.01 -9.04 -5.08
N GLY A 219 6.35 -9.33 -6.21
CA GLY A 219 4.96 -9.82 -6.23
C GLY A 219 4.75 -11.21 -5.61
N ASN A 220 5.80 -11.91 -5.18
CA ASN A 220 5.75 -13.20 -4.49
C ASN A 220 6.14 -13.11 -3.01
N GLY A 221 6.45 -11.92 -2.53
CA GLY A 221 6.88 -11.74 -1.15
C GLY A 221 8.39 -11.73 -0.91
N LYS A 222 9.18 -11.93 -1.96
CA LYS A 222 10.63 -12.11 -1.82
C LYS A 222 11.36 -10.77 -1.75
N PRO A 223 12.36 -10.61 -0.85
CA PRO A 223 13.25 -9.46 -0.86
C PRO A 223 13.96 -9.27 -2.20
N THR A 224 13.95 -8.03 -2.68
CA THR A 224 14.56 -7.58 -3.92
C THR A 224 15.18 -6.20 -3.73
N ALA A 225 16.07 -5.82 -4.64
CA ALA A 225 16.54 -4.45 -4.71
C ALA A 225 15.38 -3.50 -5.04
N GLY A 226 15.56 -2.23 -4.67
CA GLY A 226 14.61 -1.17 -4.94
C GLY A 226 15.25 0.20 -4.81
N ARG A 227 14.51 1.24 -5.19
CA ARG A 227 14.93 2.64 -5.04
C ARG A 227 14.05 3.36 -4.04
N PHE A 228 14.64 4.34 -3.36
CA PHE A 228 13.94 5.20 -2.42
C PHE A 228 14.35 6.65 -2.63
N VAL A 229 13.37 7.54 -2.85
CA VAL A 229 13.61 8.98 -2.97
C VAL A 229 13.26 9.64 -1.64
N MET A 230 14.13 10.51 -1.15
CA MET A 230 13.90 11.27 0.07
C MET A 230 14.45 12.69 -0.04
N ASP A 231 13.82 13.58 0.73
CA ASP A 231 14.25 14.95 0.95
C ASP A 231 14.91 15.03 2.33
N TYR A 232 16.10 15.61 2.42
CA TYR A 232 16.89 15.73 3.64
C TYR A 232 17.19 17.20 3.92
N GLN A 233 16.70 17.70 5.05
CA GLN A 233 16.79 19.12 5.40
C GLN A 233 17.96 19.38 6.33
N TRP A 234 18.91 20.18 5.84
CA TRP A 234 19.95 20.78 6.66
C TRP A 234 19.41 22.09 7.22
N LYS A 235 19.32 22.16 8.55
CA LYS A 235 19.02 23.38 9.28
C LYS A 235 20.13 23.69 10.23
N LEU A 236 20.62 24.92 10.20
CA LEU A 236 21.68 25.35 11.10
C LEU A 236 21.25 25.03 12.54
N PRO A 237 22.08 24.31 13.30
CA PRO A 237 21.79 24.10 14.71
C PRO A 237 21.76 25.47 15.37
N VAL A 238 20.68 25.76 16.11
CA VAL A 238 20.62 26.99 16.92
C VAL A 238 21.71 26.88 17.98
N VAL A 239 22.85 27.51 17.73
CA VAL A 239 23.89 27.67 18.73
C VAL A 239 23.38 28.77 19.65
N ALA A 240 22.84 28.40 20.81
CA ALA A 240 22.51 29.38 21.84
C ALA A 240 23.78 30.18 22.14
N THR A 241 23.72 31.49 21.93
CA THR A 241 24.77 32.38 22.41
C THR A 241 24.86 32.27 23.95
N PRO A 242 26.02 32.51 24.57
CA PRO A 242 26.16 32.46 26.03
C PRO A 242 25.10 33.32 26.75
N ASP A 243 24.77 34.49 26.17
CA ASP A 243 23.77 35.41 26.70
C ASP A 243 22.32 34.86 26.58
N GLU A 244 22.01 34.07 25.55
CA GLU A 244 20.72 33.38 25.43
C GLU A 244 20.62 32.16 26.35
N ALA A 245 21.72 31.47 26.64
CA ALA A 245 21.74 30.37 27.60
C ALA A 245 21.56 30.87 29.04
N GLU A 246 22.20 31.99 29.40
CA GLU A 246 21.96 32.67 30.68
C GLU A 246 20.55 33.27 30.75
N LEU A 247 20.02 33.82 29.64
CA LEU A 247 18.63 34.29 29.58
C LEU A 247 17.62 33.12 29.66
N ALA A 248 17.91 31.96 29.09
CA ALA A 248 17.07 30.77 29.20
C ALA A 248 17.08 30.15 30.61
N ASP A 249 18.20 30.21 31.31
CA ASP A 249 18.32 29.81 32.73
C ASP A 249 17.63 30.83 33.66
N ALA A 250 17.74 32.12 33.35
CA ALA A 250 17.01 33.20 34.02
C ALA A 250 15.49 33.18 33.75
N LEU A 251 15.08 32.66 32.59
CA LEU A 251 13.68 32.37 32.22
C LEU A 251 13.27 30.96 32.64
N GLY A 252 13.87 30.40 33.69
CA GLY A 252 13.75 29.03 34.24
C GLY A 252 12.35 28.51 34.62
N GLU A 253 11.31 28.81 33.85
CA GLU A 253 10.05 28.08 33.75
C GLU A 253 9.65 27.80 32.28
N LEU A 254 10.60 27.44 31.41
CA LEU A 254 10.22 26.71 30.21
C LEU A 254 9.72 25.31 30.64
N PRO A 255 8.49 24.90 30.28
CA PRO A 255 7.94 23.64 30.75
C PRO A 255 8.83 22.52 30.23
N ARG A 256 9.42 21.74 31.15
CA ARG A 256 10.07 20.46 30.84
C ARG A 256 9.23 19.77 29.77
N LYS A 257 9.84 19.45 28.62
CA LYS A 257 9.18 18.78 27.47
C LYS A 257 8.18 17.78 28.04
N ARG A 258 6.87 18.11 27.98
CA ARG A 258 5.87 17.29 28.67
C ARG A 258 6.01 15.90 28.07
N VAL A 259 6.45 14.93 28.87
CA VAL A 259 6.42 13.55 28.44
C VAL A 259 4.96 13.29 28.06
N PRO A 260 4.65 12.90 26.81
CA PRO A 260 3.28 12.67 26.41
C PRO A 260 2.72 11.61 27.35
N GLN A 261 1.72 11.98 28.15
CA GLN A 261 1.05 11.04 29.03
C GLN A 261 0.36 9.99 28.15
N PHE A 262 0.43 8.72 28.55
CA PHE A 262 -0.24 7.65 27.82
C PHE A 262 -1.72 7.99 27.66
N PRO A 263 -2.30 7.97 26.44
CA PRO A 263 -3.63 8.52 26.22
C PRO A 263 -4.75 7.83 27.02
N MET A 264 -4.61 6.53 27.32
CA MET A 264 -5.58 5.74 28.10
C MET A 264 -5.12 5.61 29.57
N SER A 265 -4.89 6.74 30.24
CA SER A 265 -4.38 6.78 31.62
C SER A 265 -5.45 6.74 32.71
N GLU A 266 -6.73 6.76 32.36
CA GLU A 266 -7.84 6.69 33.32
C GLU A 266 -8.80 5.56 32.95
N PRO A 267 -9.40 4.86 33.92
CA PRO A 267 -10.46 3.90 33.64
C PRO A 267 -11.66 4.58 32.94
N ALA A 268 -12.27 3.89 32.00
CA ALA A 268 -13.40 4.43 31.24
C ALA A 268 -14.41 3.34 30.86
N THR A 269 -15.69 3.73 30.81
CA THR A 269 -16.75 2.88 30.26
C THR A 269 -17.43 3.59 29.10
N GLY A 270 -17.77 2.84 28.07
CA GLY A 270 -18.44 3.34 26.87
C GLY A 270 -19.61 2.45 26.49
N SER A 271 -20.69 3.06 26.01
CA SER A 271 -21.81 2.36 25.39
C SER A 271 -22.19 3.04 24.08
N PHE A 272 -22.46 2.21 23.08
CA PHE A 272 -22.93 2.62 21.78
C PHE A 272 -24.08 1.69 21.37
N SER A 273 -25.15 2.26 20.86
CA SER A 273 -26.21 1.50 20.20
C SER A 273 -26.63 2.16 18.90
N ILE A 274 -26.91 1.35 17.89
CA ILE A 274 -27.43 1.82 16.60
C ILE A 274 -28.42 0.80 16.04
N VAL A 275 -29.50 1.27 15.43
CA VAL A 275 -30.46 0.45 14.72
C VAL A 275 -30.22 0.57 13.23
N ILE A 276 -30.08 -0.56 12.53
CA ILE A 276 -30.14 -0.61 11.06
C ILE A 276 -31.48 -1.22 10.68
N ASN A 277 -32.30 -0.47 9.96
CA ASN A 277 -33.63 -0.90 9.52
C ASN A 277 -33.54 -1.92 8.37
N ALA A 278 -34.62 -2.65 8.11
CA ALA A 278 -34.67 -3.66 7.04
C ALA A 278 -34.49 -3.07 5.63
N ASP A 279 -34.70 -1.77 5.44
CA ASP A 279 -34.44 -1.05 4.17
C ASP A 279 -33.00 -0.50 4.07
N GLY A 280 -32.16 -0.79 5.07
CA GLY A 280 -30.78 -0.30 5.14
C GLY A 280 -30.62 1.12 5.69
N SER A 281 -31.71 1.80 6.06
CA SER A 281 -31.61 3.11 6.72
C SER A 281 -31.16 2.99 8.17
N VAL A 282 -30.45 4.01 8.67
CA VAL A 282 -30.12 4.11 10.09
C VAL A 282 -31.32 4.64 10.88
N GLY A 283 -31.67 3.92 11.96
CA GLY A 283 -32.67 4.30 12.95
C GLY A 283 -32.06 4.95 14.20
N ALA A 284 -32.62 4.63 15.37
CA ALA A 284 -32.14 5.18 16.64
C ALA A 284 -30.66 4.89 16.89
N CYS A 285 -29.94 5.90 17.38
CA CYS A 285 -28.54 5.80 17.73
C CYS A 285 -28.28 6.50 19.08
N ASP A 286 -27.59 5.80 19.97
CA ASP A 286 -27.20 6.30 21.29
C ASP A 286 -25.71 6.08 21.48
N PHE A 287 -25.01 7.10 21.99
CA PHE A 287 -23.59 7.00 22.31
C PHE A 287 -23.32 7.70 23.64
N ALA A 288 -22.66 7.01 24.55
CA ALA A 288 -22.27 7.54 25.84
C ALA A 288 -20.88 7.03 26.22
N VAL A 289 -20.06 7.92 26.79
CA VAL A 289 -18.75 7.59 27.34
C VAL A 289 -18.63 8.25 28.70
N LYS A 290 -18.07 7.53 29.67
CA LYS A 290 -17.76 8.01 31.01
C LYS A 290 -16.27 7.78 31.27
N GLY A 291 -15.52 8.84 31.55
CA GLY A 291 -14.06 8.84 31.75
C GLY A 291 -13.27 9.31 30.52
N ALA A 292 -11.95 9.46 30.66
CA ALA A 292 -11.06 9.85 29.57
C ALA A 292 -10.78 8.65 28.63
N ASN A 293 -11.63 8.47 27.61
CA ASN A 293 -11.47 7.39 26.64
C ASN A 293 -10.72 7.88 25.40
N ALA A 294 -9.40 7.78 25.39
CA ALA A 294 -8.57 8.21 24.26
C ALA A 294 -8.60 7.26 23.04
N ALA A 295 -9.36 6.15 23.11
CA ALA A 295 -9.58 5.28 21.95
C ALA A 295 -10.42 5.98 20.85
N MET A 296 -11.07 7.10 21.16
CA MET A 296 -11.71 7.97 20.18
C MET A 296 -11.09 9.37 20.20
N PRO A 297 -10.88 10.02 19.03
CA PRO A 297 -10.44 11.41 18.97
C PRO A 297 -11.33 12.29 19.84
N GLN A 298 -10.76 13.28 20.52
CA GLN A 298 -11.53 14.20 21.36
C GLN A 298 -12.66 14.83 20.54
N GLY A 299 -13.91 14.57 20.93
CA GLY A 299 -15.12 15.05 20.23
C GLY A 299 -15.69 14.11 19.16
N ALA A 300 -15.10 12.93 18.91
CA ALA A 300 -15.66 11.95 17.99
C ALA A 300 -16.86 11.21 18.63
N ASN A 301 -17.98 11.21 17.90
CA ASN A 301 -19.23 10.57 18.29
C ASN A 301 -19.60 9.51 17.23
N LEU A 302 -19.76 8.25 17.65
CA LEU A 302 -20.12 7.17 16.72
C LEU A 302 -21.46 7.39 16.02
N CYS A 303 -22.41 8.09 16.65
CA CYS A 303 -23.67 8.41 16.00
C CYS A 303 -23.53 9.44 14.88
N ASP A 304 -22.54 10.33 14.96
CA ASP A 304 -22.23 11.28 13.88
C ASP A 304 -21.48 10.58 12.75
N LEU A 305 -20.58 9.65 13.10
CA LEU A 305 -19.79 8.91 12.11
C LEU A 305 -20.62 7.86 11.36
N LEU A 306 -21.38 7.04 12.09
CA LEU A 306 -22.08 5.88 11.55
C LEU A 306 -23.57 6.16 11.32
N GLY A 307 -24.14 7.17 11.98
CA GLY A 307 -25.57 7.47 11.93
C GLY A 307 -25.96 8.52 10.88
N GLY A 308 -26.97 9.33 11.20
CA GLY A 308 -27.44 10.39 10.32
C GLY A 308 -28.07 9.88 9.01
N LYS A 309 -27.63 10.43 7.87
CA LYS A 309 -28.18 10.10 6.53
C LYS A 309 -27.54 8.87 5.88
N ASN A 310 -26.65 8.18 6.59
CA ASN A 310 -25.96 7.00 6.08
C ASN A 310 -26.95 5.84 5.80
N ARG A 311 -26.57 4.98 4.85
CA ARG A 311 -27.29 3.74 4.53
C ARG A 311 -26.31 2.58 4.47
N TYR A 312 -26.76 1.42 4.95
CA TYR A 312 -25.97 0.19 5.01
C TYR A 312 -26.75 -0.97 4.41
N ALA A 313 -26.05 -2.05 4.07
CA ALA A 313 -26.73 -3.29 3.72
C ALA A 313 -27.56 -3.79 4.92
N PRO A 314 -28.82 -4.20 4.72
CA PRO A 314 -29.64 -4.70 5.81
C PRO A 314 -29.14 -6.06 6.28
N PHE A 315 -29.38 -6.38 7.55
CA PHE A 315 -29.15 -7.73 8.07
C PHE A 315 -30.16 -8.68 7.46
N LEU A 316 -29.74 -9.93 7.22
CA LEU A 316 -30.63 -10.96 6.71
C LEU A 316 -30.97 -11.96 7.82
N ASP A 317 -32.20 -12.48 7.82
CA ASP A 317 -32.58 -13.63 8.63
C ASP A 317 -32.11 -14.96 7.98
N ALA A 318 -32.44 -16.09 8.62
CA ALA A 318 -32.07 -17.42 8.13
C ALA A 318 -32.69 -17.77 6.77
N ALA A 319 -33.74 -17.07 6.33
CA ALA A 319 -34.38 -17.22 5.02
C ALA A 319 -33.84 -16.23 3.98
N GLY A 320 -32.82 -15.42 4.33
CA GLY A 320 -32.25 -14.41 3.44
C GLY A 320 -33.07 -13.14 3.32
N LYS A 321 -34.08 -12.92 4.19
CA LYS A 321 -34.94 -11.75 4.14
C LYS A 321 -34.34 -10.59 4.96
N PRO A 322 -34.35 -9.34 4.46
CA PRO A 322 -33.93 -8.18 5.22
C PRO A 322 -34.73 -7.99 6.52
N VAL A 323 -34.01 -7.79 7.62
CA VAL A 323 -34.56 -7.57 8.97
C VAL A 323 -33.83 -6.43 9.66
N ALA A 324 -34.57 -5.69 10.50
CA ALA A 324 -33.97 -4.65 11.34
C ALA A 324 -33.19 -5.29 12.50
N ARG A 325 -32.02 -4.73 12.83
CA ARG A 325 -31.20 -5.17 13.97
C ARG A 325 -30.70 -3.97 14.75
N ARG A 326 -30.69 -4.12 16.09
CA ARG A 326 -29.99 -3.20 16.99
C ARG A 326 -28.62 -3.79 17.30
N ILE A 327 -27.59 -2.99 17.08
CA ILE A 327 -26.21 -3.31 17.41
C ILE A 327 -25.91 -2.56 18.71
N VAL A 328 -25.33 -3.26 19.68
CA VAL A 328 -24.90 -2.68 20.95
C VAL A 328 -23.43 -3.03 21.16
N LEU A 329 -22.62 -2.01 21.41
CA LEU A 329 -21.20 -2.14 21.75
C LEU A 329 -20.99 -1.53 23.15
N THR A 330 -20.40 -2.31 24.03
CA THR A 330 -20.00 -1.86 25.36
C THR A 330 -18.49 -2.03 25.52
N THR A 331 -17.82 -0.99 25.99
CA THR A 331 -16.37 -0.99 26.23
C THR A 331 -16.09 -0.75 27.70
N ASP A 332 -15.16 -1.52 28.25
CA ASP A 332 -14.63 -1.36 29.60
C ASP A 332 -13.12 -1.23 29.53
N LEU A 333 -12.58 -0.13 30.04
CA LEU A 333 -11.16 0.14 30.18
C LEU A 333 -10.82 0.12 31.67
N SER A 334 -10.02 -0.86 32.07
CA SER A 334 -9.47 -0.99 33.41
C SER A 334 -7.95 -0.88 33.39
N ILE A 335 -7.38 -0.38 34.49
CA ILE A 335 -5.94 -0.22 34.70
C ILE A 335 -5.57 -1.06 35.90
N GLY A 336 -4.59 -1.95 35.74
CA GLY A 336 -4.10 -2.83 36.80
C GLY A 336 -2.60 -2.66 37.02
N ASP A 337 -2.17 -2.90 38.25
CA ASP A 337 -0.76 -2.89 38.61
C ASP A 337 -0.05 -4.13 38.06
N VAL A 338 1.21 -3.95 37.63
CA VAL A 338 2.08 -5.07 37.24
C VAL A 338 2.93 -5.45 38.46
N PRO A 339 2.91 -6.71 38.93
CA PRO A 339 3.77 -7.14 40.03
C PRO A 339 5.24 -6.91 39.68
N THR A 340 5.98 -6.23 40.55
CA THR A 340 7.44 -6.12 40.40
C THR A 340 8.06 -7.49 40.57
N VAL A 341 8.68 -8.01 39.51
CA VAL A 341 9.52 -9.20 39.60
C VAL A 341 10.79 -8.79 40.35
N GLU A 342 10.90 -9.14 41.63
CA GLU A 342 12.17 -9.01 42.35
C GLU A 342 13.20 -9.88 41.62
N ALA A 343 14.18 -9.22 41.02
CA ALA A 343 15.33 -9.88 40.42
C ALA A 343 16.01 -10.72 41.50
N THR A 344 15.89 -12.03 41.37
CA THR A 344 16.56 -12.97 42.27
C THR A 344 18.05 -12.90 41.95
N THR A 345 18.79 -12.16 42.77
CA THR A 345 20.26 -12.09 42.70
C THR A 345 20.81 -13.50 42.93
N LYS A 346 21.60 -13.99 41.98
CA LYS A 346 22.44 -15.17 42.14
C LYS A 346 23.89 -14.78 41.90
#